data_AF-A0A3E1EJL9-F1
#
_entry.id   AF-A0A3E1EJL9-F1
#
_cell.length_a   1.000
_cell.length_b   1.000
_cell.length_c   1.000
_cell.angle_alpha   90.00
_cell.angle_beta   90.00
_cell.angle_gamma   90.00
#
_symmetry.space_group_name_H-M   'P 1'
#
loop_
_entity.id
_entity.type
_entity.pdbx_description
1 polymer ?
#
loop_
_entity_poly.entity_id
_entity_poly.type
_entity_poly.pdbx_seq_one_letter_code
_entity_poly.pdbx_strand_id
1 'polypeptide(L)' 'MVKTQVQIPDHLFKQAKQLAEESEMSFAHVVRLGLELVLKARPLGRKSAEGWQVPKGKAMGLPLIPENQWTEAAHED' A
#
# COMPACT_ATOMS: atom_id res chain seq x y z
N MET A 1 1.51 5.27 27.02
CA MET A 1 1.13 6.06 25.82
C MET A 1 1.86 7.40 25.88
N VAL A 2 2.34 7.91 24.75
CA VAL A 2 2.99 9.23 24.66
C VAL A 2 1.98 10.24 24.12
N LYS A 3 1.81 11.37 24.81
CA LYS A 3 0.94 12.45 24.34
C LYS A 3 1.61 13.16 23.17
N THR A 4 0.95 13.16 22.02
CA THR A 4 1.45 13.77 20.79
C THR A 4 0.36 14.68 20.23
N GLN A 5 0.74 15.87 19.76
CA GLN A 5 -0.16 16.76 19.03
C GLN A 5 0.23 16.70 17.55
N VAL A 6 -0.76 16.40 16.70
CA VAL A 6 -0.61 16.34 15.24
C VAL A 6 -1.68 17.22 14.61
N GLN A 7 -1.37 17.82 13.46
CA GLN A 7 -2.35 18.54 12.66
C GLN A 7 -2.99 17.59 11.66
N ILE A 8 -4.32 17.65 11.54
CA ILE A 8 -5.11 16.83 10.62
C ILE A 8 -5.99 17.79 9.82
N PRO A 9 -6.05 17.69 8.48
CA PRO A 9 -6.95 18.49 7.68
C PRO A 9 -8.41 18.36 8.16
N ASP A 10 -9.14 19.47 8.23
CA ASP A 10 -10.51 19.51 8.77
C ASP A 10 -11.45 18.46 8.16
N HIS A 11 -11.41 18.29 6.84
CA HIS A 11 -12.26 17.32 6.14
C HIS A 11 -11.95 15.89 6.59
N LEU A 12 -10.67 15.55 6.75
CA LEU A 12 -10.22 14.23 7.18
C LEU A 12 -10.57 14.00 8.64
N PHE A 13 -10.43 15.01 9.49
CA PHE A 13 -10.85 14.93 10.89
C PHE A 13 -12.34 14.61 11.00
N LYS A 14 -13.20 15.29 10.24
CA LYS A 14 -14.65 15.07 10.25
C LYS A 14 -15.01 13.63 9.83
N GLN A 15 -14.42 13.15 8.74
CA GLN A 15 -14.66 11.78 8.26
C GLN A 15 -14.19 10.72 9.27
N ALA A 16 -13.00 10.89 9.84
CA ALA A 16 -12.48 9.96 10.84
C ALA A 16 -13.27 10.00 12.16
N LYS A 17 -13.84 11.16 12.51
CA LYS A 17 -14.76 11.29 13.65
C LYS A 17 -16.07 10.55 13.42
N GLN A 18 -16.67 10.71 12.25
CA GLN A 18 -17.87 9.98 11.86
C GLN A 18 -17.65 8.47 11.91
N LEU A 19 -16.54 7.98 11.34
CA LEU A 19 -16.18 6.56 11.40
C LEU A 19 -16.05 6.05 12.85
N ALA A 20 -15.44 6.86 13.72
CA ALA A 20 -15.27 6.51 15.13
C ALA A 20 -16.64 6.34 15.83
N GLU A 21 -17.59 7.23 15.54
CA GLU A 21 -18.96 7.18 16.06
C GLU A 21 -19.72 5.96 15.52
N GLU A 22 -19.70 5.74 14.20
CA GLU A 22 -20.36 4.60 13.55
C GLU A 22 -19.82 3.25 14.03
N SER A 23 -18.55 3.20 14.42
CA SER A 23 -17.87 1.97 14.87
C SER A 23 -17.76 1.85 16.39
N GLU A 24 -18.45 2.69 17.16
CA GLU A 24 -18.45 2.71 18.63
C GLU A 24 -17.02 2.72 19.24
N MET A 25 -16.10 3.47 18.62
CA MET A 25 -14.71 3.55 19.07
C MET A 25 -14.25 4.99 19.27
N SER A 26 -13.20 5.18 20.07
CA SER A 26 -12.61 6.52 20.22
C SER A 26 -11.87 6.95 18.95
N PHE A 27 -11.86 8.25 18.66
CA PHE A 27 -11.03 8.84 17.61
C PHE A 27 -9.53 8.46 17.75
N ALA A 28 -9.04 8.36 18.99
CA ALA A 28 -7.67 7.92 19.26
C ALA A 28 -7.41 6.48 18.80
N HIS A 29 -8.43 5.61 18.82
CA HIS A 29 -8.34 4.27 18.27
C HIS A 29 -8.24 4.31 16.75
N VAL A 30 -9.08 5.09 16.06
CA VAL A 30 -8.99 5.28 14.61
C VAL A 30 -7.59 5.76 14.19
N VAL A 31 -7.03 6.76 14.89
CA VAL A 31 -5.67 7.25 14.63
C VAL A 31 -4.63 6.16 14.83
N ARG A 32 -4.74 5.36 15.90
CA ARG A 32 -3.82 4.24 16.15
C ARG A 32 -3.86 3.21 15.02
N LEU A 33 -5.05 2.76 14.63
CA LEU A 33 -5.24 1.81 13.54
C LEU A 33 -4.64 2.34 12.24
N GLY A 34 -4.85 3.61 11.92
CA GLY A 34 -4.24 4.25 10.76
C GLY A 34 -2.72 4.18 10.78
N LEU A 35 -2.08 4.49 11.93
CA LEU A 35 -0.63 4.41 12.07
C LEU A 35 -0.11 2.97 11.94
N GLU A 36 -0.79 2.01 12.56
CA GLU A 36 -0.42 0.58 12.49
C GLU A 36 -0.51 0.04 11.05
N LEU A 37 -1.56 0.40 10.32
CA LEU A 37 -1.73 0.02 8.91
C LEU A 37 -0.63 0.61 8.02
N VAL A 38 -0.27 1.87 8.23
CA VAL A 38 0.83 2.51 7.47
C VAL A 38 2.15 1.81 7.75
N LEU A 39 2.48 1.52 9.00
CA LEU A 39 3.72 0.83 9.38
C LEU A 39 3.77 -0.60 8.83
N LYS A 40 2.63 -1.31 8.82
CA LYS A 40 2.52 -2.63 8.21
C LYS A 40 2.79 -2.59 6.71
N ALA A 41 2.27 -1.59 6.00
CA ALA A 41 2.48 -1.43 4.55
C ALA A 41 3.87 -0.87 4.18
N ARG A 42 4.52 -0.18 5.13
CA ARG A 42 5.81 0.51 4.94
C ARG A 42 6.78 0.05 6.03
N PRO A 43 7.36 -1.16 5.92
CA PRO A 43 8.28 -1.67 6.92
C PRO A 43 9.47 -0.71 7.08
N LEU A 44 9.85 -0.51 8.34
CA LEU A 44 11.02 0.29 8.71
C LEU A 44 12.31 -0.41 8.24
N GLY A 45 13.39 0.36 8.13
CA GLY A 45 14.70 -0.19 7.77
C GLY A 45 14.88 -0.55 6.30
N ARG A 46 13.97 -0.11 5.41
CA ARG A 46 14.22 -0.09 3.97
C ARG A 46 15.50 0.69 3.70
N LYS A 47 16.52 0.00 3.21
CA LYS A 47 17.73 0.65 2.69
C LYS A 47 17.42 1.16 1.29
N SER A 48 18.09 2.25 0.91
CA SER A 48 18.15 2.65 -0.49
C SER A 48 18.58 1.44 -1.30
N ALA A 49 17.96 1.25 -2.47
CA ALA A 49 18.32 0.19 -3.38
C ALA A 49 19.64 0.53 -4.11
N GLU A 50 20.61 1.08 -3.40
CA GLU A 50 21.95 1.37 -3.92
C GLU A 50 22.56 0.07 -4.44
N GLY A 51 22.85 0.02 -5.73
CA GLY A 51 23.37 -1.16 -6.40
C GLY A 51 22.34 -2.26 -6.69
N TRP A 52 21.05 -2.03 -6.45
CA TRP A 52 20.02 -2.93 -6.97
C TRP A 52 20.03 -2.84 -8.49
N GLN A 53 20.22 -3.99 -9.13
CA GLN A 53 20.12 -4.16 -10.57
C GLN A 53 18.97 -5.11 -10.84
N VAL A 54 18.23 -4.84 -11.92
CA VAL A 54 17.20 -5.76 -12.40
C VAL A 54 17.84 -7.15 -12.59
N PRO A 55 17.27 -8.23 -11.99
CA PRO A 55 17.77 -9.57 -12.23
C PRO A 55 17.78 -9.87 -13.72
N LYS A 56 18.81 -10.56 -14.20
CA LYS A 56 18.79 -11.07 -15.57
C LYS A 56 17.54 -11.92 -15.76
N GLY A 57 16.83 -11.68 -16.87
CA GLY A 57 15.68 -12.51 -17.25
C GLY A 57 16.10 -13.98 -17.28
N LYS A 58 15.26 -14.85 -16.71
CA LYS A 58 15.44 -16.29 -16.85
C LYS A 58 15.11 -16.68 -18.29
N ALA A 59 15.80 -17.70 -18.81
CA ALA A 59 15.42 -18.31 -20.08
C ALA A 59 14.08 -19.02 -19.90
N MET A 60 12.99 -18.40 -20.34
CA MET A 60 11.63 -18.93 -20.24
C MET A 60 11.23 -19.84 -21.42
N GLY A 61 12.20 -20.20 -22.26
CA GLY A 61 11.96 -20.96 -23.49
C GLY A 61 11.52 -20.07 -24.65
N LEU A 62 11.08 -20.73 -25.74
CA LEU A 62 10.48 -20.03 -26.88
C LEU A 62 9.05 -19.59 -26.53
N PRO A 63 8.60 -18.42 -27.00
CA PRO A 63 7.21 -18.02 -26.89
C PRO A 63 6.28 -19.11 -27.44
N LEU A 64 5.23 -19.47 -26.69
CA LEU A 64 4.24 -20.44 -27.13
C LEU A 64 3.37 -19.90 -28.29
N ILE A 65 3.27 -18.58 -28.39
CA ILE A 65 2.53 -17.87 -29.42
C ILE A 65 3.38 -16.73 -30.01
N PRO A 66 3.18 -16.39 -31.30
CA PRO A 66 3.85 -15.25 -31.93
C PRO A 66 3.52 -13.92 -31.24
N GLU A 67 4.44 -12.96 -31.30
CA GLU A 67 4.33 -11.65 -30.62
C GLU A 67 3.06 -10.87 -31.00
N ASN A 68 2.62 -10.98 -32.25
CA ASN A 68 1.41 -10.31 -32.73
C ASN A 68 0.10 -10.84 -32.11
N GLN A 69 0.15 -11.96 -31.38
CA GLN A 69 -1.01 -12.56 -30.68
C GLN A 69 -0.96 -12.34 -29.16
N TRP A 70 0.10 -11.72 -28.63
CA TRP A 70 0.26 -11.55 -27.18
C TRP A 70 -0.85 -10.69 -26.56
N THR A 71 -1.28 -9.64 -27.25
CA THR A 71 -2.34 -8.77 -26.76
C THR A 71 -3.67 -9.51 -26.66
N GLU A 72 -4.03 -10.32 -27.66
CA GLU A 72 -5.27 -11.11 -27.64
C GLU A 72 -5.24 -12.13 -26.50
N ALA A 73 -4.16 -12.91 -26.40
CA ALA A 73 -4.00 -13.94 -25.36
C ALA A 73 -3.96 -13.38 -23.92
N ALA A 74 -3.51 -12.14 -23.72
CA ALA A 74 -3.49 -11.51 -22.40
C ALA A 74 -4.87 -11.00 -21.93
N HIS A 75 -5.86 -10.93 -22.83
CA HIS A 75 -7.22 -10.47 -22.55
C HIS A 75 -8.28 -11.57 -22.75
N GLU A 76 -7.88 -12.81 -23.10
CA GLU A 76 -8.75 -13.98 -22.97
C GLU A 76 -8.76 -14.43 -21.50
N ASP A 77 -9.95 -14.41 -20.89
CA ASP A 77 -10.23 -14.90 -19.53
C ASP A 77 -10.14 -16.44 -19.42
#